data_AF-A0A838GG43-F1
#
_entry.id   AF-A0A838GG43-F1
#
_cell.length_a   1.000
_cell.length_b   1.000
_cell.length_c   1.000
_cell.angle_alpha   90.00
_cell.angle_beta   90.00
_cell.angle_gamma   90.00
#
_symmetry.space_group_name_H-M   'P 1'
#
loop_
_entity.id
_entity.type
_entity.pdbx_description
1 polymer ?
#
loop_
_entity_poly.entity_id
_entity_poly.type
_entity_poly.pdbx_seq_one_letter_code
_entity_poly.pdbx_strand_id
1 'polypeptide(L)'
;MSALASLVDAEIAHGRTNGTGGKLLRDFVREFMGLTGTAKAKQVCTVLPHARRVGDLDGDVGALLTAMQAASRPPKPPVLGAIGKEHLQSCVDRWYGIRQSWYAREAVLDGGIPIIVEAFVAETDAPGGLTTAVNFSPTFGDPLANSLLDADKVSGFGAAGLLRACSVETGPARPGNPTYTAVLHIICPSLTFLDRGKSRLDPSPTLVAAATTAIWKTAKTAWSDAERRRKDVAKAARHREAAYRSRAASEWTVKNAAFAVMEQAWSQATDGGAWPASARTVFYQARPLMQRLTDKPINDVYFTQNLLPEYERRMGKLAGVYYEPRGTLYEPHTGRTVPLGTQQVEDYHLPSWTYDKILYIEKQGLWPVLEQARLGERYDMAIIAGAGFASVAARTLLAEVAPDCTIFVVHDADPAGYNIALTLREETARMPDHRVDVIDIGLTLGEAEALGLETETFTRASNLPARLLPHLGEIERRLWKADQPASRFSAICERVELNALTTPQLVAHITQALDRHGATAKVVPDAAVISAEAASCIQAQVSRRLDELLRDLVDVDTIAATIGAEITAGAKPLTPEAVRAAIEPARPINWRTSTGDWAASAVEQADDVITDALQIAIRQAMAA
;
A
#
# COMPACT_ATOMS: atom_id res chain seq x y z
N MET A 1 68.29 16.76 -11.32
CA MET A 1 69.34 17.42 -12.12
C MET A 1 70.04 18.55 -11.36
N SER A 2 69.33 19.51 -10.73
CA SER A 2 69.99 20.68 -10.09
C SER A 2 70.98 20.32 -8.97
N ALA A 3 70.68 19.34 -8.10
CA ALA A 3 71.56 18.98 -6.99
C ALA A 3 72.91 18.36 -7.43
N LEU A 4 72.91 17.51 -8.45
CA LEU A 4 74.15 16.95 -9.00
C LEU A 4 74.97 18.04 -9.71
N ALA A 5 74.29 18.95 -10.44
CA ALA A 5 74.96 20.07 -11.09
C ALA A 5 75.64 20.98 -10.07
N SER A 6 74.95 21.36 -8.99
CA SER A 6 75.57 22.15 -7.91
C SER A 6 76.75 21.44 -7.24
N LEU A 7 76.68 20.12 -7.06
CA LEU A 7 77.80 19.34 -6.52
C LEU A 7 78.99 19.31 -7.50
N VAL A 8 78.73 19.13 -8.80
CA VAL A 8 79.75 19.20 -9.85
C VAL A 8 80.38 20.60 -9.89
N ASP A 9 79.59 21.67 -9.87
CA ASP A 9 80.07 23.05 -9.87
C ASP A 9 80.93 23.36 -8.63
N ALA A 10 80.52 22.86 -7.45
CA ALA A 10 81.30 22.98 -6.22
C ALA A 10 82.65 22.26 -6.32
N GLU A 11 82.68 21.08 -6.91
CA GLU A 11 83.92 20.31 -7.12
C GLU A 11 84.85 21.00 -8.12
N ILE A 12 84.29 21.61 -9.17
CA ILE A 12 85.05 22.42 -10.14
C ILE A 12 85.63 23.66 -9.48
N ALA A 13 84.83 24.38 -8.69
CA ALA A 13 85.28 25.55 -7.94
C ALA A 13 86.40 25.17 -6.96
N HIS A 14 86.24 24.08 -6.21
CA HIS A 14 87.24 23.57 -5.29
C HIS A 14 88.57 23.23 -5.99
N GLY A 15 88.50 22.57 -7.16
CA GLY A 15 89.66 22.24 -7.98
C GLY A 15 90.40 23.48 -8.52
N ARG A 16 89.67 24.56 -8.84
CA ARG A 16 90.24 25.84 -9.27
C ARG A 16 90.92 26.57 -8.11
N THR A 17 90.29 26.63 -6.94
CA THR A 17 90.84 27.32 -5.75
C THR A 17 92.13 26.66 -5.24
N ASN A 18 92.22 25.33 -5.31
CA ASN A 18 93.36 24.58 -4.76
C ASN A 18 94.47 24.26 -5.76
N GLY A 19 94.36 24.68 -7.03
CA GLY A 19 95.38 24.45 -8.05
C GLY A 19 95.64 22.98 -8.42
N THR A 20 94.76 22.05 -8.02
CA THR A 20 94.92 20.59 -8.17
C THR A 20 94.44 20.05 -9.52
N GLY A 21 93.92 20.92 -10.39
CA GLY A 21 93.33 20.54 -11.67
C GLY A 21 91.96 19.82 -11.56
N GLY A 22 91.38 19.72 -10.36
CA GLY A 22 90.08 19.07 -10.11
C GLY A 22 90.13 17.55 -10.04
N LYS A 23 89.11 16.92 -9.46
CA LYS A 23 89.05 15.46 -9.23
C LYS A 23 88.85 14.67 -10.53
N LEU A 24 89.39 13.45 -10.59
CA LEU A 24 89.12 12.52 -11.70
C LEU A 24 87.64 12.15 -11.71
N LEU A 25 87.01 12.13 -12.89
CA LEU A 25 85.57 11.81 -13.02
C LEU A 25 85.26 10.43 -12.44
N ARG A 26 86.17 9.46 -12.67
CA ARG A 26 86.05 8.10 -12.13
C ARG A 26 86.05 8.07 -10.59
N ASP A 27 86.86 8.91 -9.95
CA ASP A 27 86.95 8.92 -8.49
C ASP A 27 85.75 9.65 -7.87
N PHE A 28 85.25 10.70 -8.53
CA PHE A 28 84.00 11.36 -8.18
C PHE A 28 82.79 10.39 -8.26
N VAL A 29 82.64 9.64 -9.36
CA VAL A 29 81.55 8.66 -9.54
C VAL A 29 81.56 7.58 -8.45
N ARG A 30 82.74 7.19 -7.96
CA ARG A 30 82.89 6.13 -6.94
C ARG A 30 82.46 6.56 -5.53
N GLU A 31 82.18 7.83 -5.30
CA GLU A 31 81.66 8.32 -4.02
C GLU A 31 80.17 8.05 -3.83
N PHE A 32 79.47 7.73 -4.92
CA PHE A 32 78.04 7.48 -4.91
C PHE A 32 77.73 6.03 -4.56
N MET A 33 76.74 5.86 -3.68
CA MET A 33 76.24 4.54 -3.27
C MET A 33 75.83 3.71 -4.49
N GLY A 34 76.31 2.47 -4.57
CA GLY A 34 76.04 1.57 -5.71
C GLY A 34 77.03 1.69 -6.88
N LEU A 35 77.95 2.65 -6.86
CA LEU A 35 78.97 2.93 -7.89
C LEU A 35 80.42 2.87 -7.39
N THR A 36 80.66 2.45 -6.14
CA THR A 36 81.99 2.37 -5.50
C THR A 36 82.99 1.46 -6.24
N GLY A 37 82.49 0.45 -6.95
CA GLY A 37 83.28 -0.50 -7.72
C GLY A 37 83.88 0.06 -9.01
N THR A 38 85.13 -0.29 -9.30
CA THR A 38 85.89 0.21 -10.46
C THR A 38 85.25 -0.15 -11.80
N ALA A 39 84.64 -1.33 -11.93
CA ALA A 39 83.96 -1.77 -13.16
C ALA A 39 82.76 -0.88 -13.52
N LYS A 40 81.93 -0.52 -12.53
CA LYS A 40 80.76 0.35 -12.72
C LYS A 40 81.16 1.78 -13.01
N ALA A 41 82.16 2.30 -12.28
CA ALA A 41 82.70 3.62 -12.56
C ALA A 41 83.28 3.71 -13.99
N LYS A 42 83.96 2.65 -14.45
CA LYS A 42 84.42 2.55 -15.85
C LYS A 42 83.23 2.58 -16.82
N GLN A 43 82.18 1.80 -16.57
CA GLN A 43 80.97 1.79 -17.38
C GLN A 43 80.33 3.17 -17.50
N VAL A 44 80.22 3.92 -16.40
CA VAL A 44 79.70 5.30 -16.40
C VAL A 44 80.62 6.23 -17.20
N CYS A 45 81.94 6.19 -16.96
CA CYS A 45 82.90 7.05 -17.67
C CYS A 45 82.99 6.75 -19.18
N THR A 46 82.70 5.51 -19.63
CA THR A 46 82.69 5.18 -21.06
C THR A 46 81.62 5.95 -21.85
N VAL A 47 80.53 6.37 -21.19
CA VAL A 47 79.48 7.21 -21.81
C VAL A 47 79.96 8.65 -22.03
N LEU A 48 80.98 9.09 -21.31
CA LEU A 48 81.55 10.44 -21.36
C LEU A 48 83.06 10.39 -21.67
N PRO A 49 83.47 9.94 -22.87
CA PRO A 49 84.87 9.69 -23.20
C PRO A 49 85.72 10.96 -23.27
N HIS A 50 85.10 12.13 -23.45
CA HIS A 50 85.77 13.42 -23.47
C HIS A 50 86.13 13.93 -22.06
N ALA A 51 85.44 13.45 -21.02
CA ALA A 51 85.59 13.98 -19.66
C ALA A 51 86.48 13.08 -18.79
N ARG A 52 87.75 13.48 -18.58
CA ARG A 52 88.69 12.74 -17.71
C ARG A 52 88.58 13.19 -16.26
N ARG A 53 88.31 14.47 -16.04
CA ARG A 53 88.10 15.13 -14.75
C ARG A 53 86.67 15.68 -14.66
N VAL A 54 86.23 15.99 -13.44
CA VAL A 54 84.91 16.60 -13.21
C VAL A 54 84.77 17.96 -13.93
N GLY A 55 85.87 18.71 -14.06
CA GLY A 55 85.90 19.98 -14.79
C GLY A 55 85.79 19.88 -16.30
N ASP A 56 85.93 18.67 -16.87
CA ASP A 56 85.87 18.43 -18.32
C ASP A 56 84.43 18.07 -18.77
N LEU A 57 83.44 18.20 -17.89
CA LEU A 57 82.06 17.79 -18.16
C LEU A 57 81.30 18.76 -19.08
N ASP A 58 81.79 19.98 -19.35
CA ASP A 58 81.24 20.96 -20.30
C ASP A 58 79.70 21.17 -20.27
N GLY A 59 79.05 20.95 -19.12
CA GLY A 59 77.60 21.04 -18.96
C GLY A 59 76.81 19.73 -19.11
N ASP A 60 77.46 18.61 -19.44
CA ASP A 60 76.88 17.27 -19.63
C ASP A 60 76.47 16.54 -18.33
N VAL A 61 76.12 17.29 -17.28
CA VAL A 61 75.73 16.72 -15.98
C VAL A 61 74.49 15.82 -16.10
N GLY A 62 73.57 16.12 -17.03
CA GLY A 62 72.40 15.28 -17.31
C GLY A 62 72.77 13.90 -17.88
N ALA A 63 73.74 13.85 -18.78
CA ALA A 63 74.26 12.60 -19.34
C ALA A 63 75.00 11.79 -18.27
N LEU A 64 75.78 12.45 -17.41
CA LEU A 64 76.42 11.83 -16.25
C LEU A 64 75.40 11.20 -15.29
N LEU A 65 74.35 11.94 -14.92
CA LEU A 65 73.29 11.45 -14.05
C LEU A 65 72.60 10.21 -14.64
N THR A 66 72.28 10.26 -15.93
CA THR A 66 71.62 9.16 -16.65
C THR A 66 72.49 7.91 -16.66
N ALA A 67 73.79 8.05 -16.95
CA ALA A 67 74.75 6.96 -16.92
C ALA A 67 74.92 6.36 -15.51
N MET A 68 74.99 7.22 -14.49
CA MET A 68 75.07 6.80 -13.08
C MET A 68 73.82 6.03 -12.64
N GLN A 69 72.63 6.48 -13.03
CA GLN A 69 71.37 5.80 -12.72
C GLN A 69 71.27 4.45 -13.44
N ALA A 70 71.70 4.35 -14.69
CA ALA A 70 71.70 3.09 -15.45
C ALA A 70 72.66 2.02 -14.86
N ALA A 71 73.78 2.44 -14.28
CA ALA A 71 74.79 1.54 -13.71
C ALA A 71 74.56 1.20 -12.22
N SER A 72 73.59 1.84 -11.56
CA SER A 72 73.32 1.69 -10.12
C SER A 72 71.87 1.30 -9.84
N ARG A 73 71.57 1.02 -8.57
CA ARG A 73 70.21 0.81 -8.10
C ARG A 73 69.93 1.82 -6.98
N PRO A 74 68.72 2.39 -6.89
CA PRO A 74 68.34 3.26 -5.79
C PRO A 74 68.60 2.61 -4.42
N PRO A 75 69.07 3.38 -3.42
CA PRO A 75 69.18 2.90 -2.04
C PRO A 75 67.83 2.40 -1.53
N LYS A 76 67.79 1.21 -0.94
CA LYS A 76 66.55 0.68 -0.36
C LYS A 76 66.16 1.50 0.88
N PRO A 77 64.87 1.73 1.14
CA PRO A 77 64.43 2.54 2.28
C PRO A 77 65.03 2.23 3.65
N PRO A 78 65.29 0.96 4.04
CA PRO A 78 65.88 0.63 5.34
C PRO A 78 67.23 1.31 5.64
N VAL A 79 67.95 1.81 4.63
CA VAL A 79 69.20 2.56 4.83
C VAL A 79 69.01 3.84 5.66
N LEU A 80 67.81 4.39 5.69
CA LEU A 80 67.49 5.62 6.44
C LEU A 80 67.36 5.41 7.95
N GLY A 81 67.22 4.15 8.40
CA GLY A 81 66.88 3.83 9.78
C GLY A 81 65.42 4.13 10.12
N ALA A 82 65.02 3.79 11.34
CA ALA A 82 63.67 4.00 11.88
C ALA A 82 63.76 4.08 13.42
N ILE A 83 62.78 4.67 14.08
CA ILE A 83 62.68 4.63 15.55
C ILE A 83 62.32 3.21 15.99
N GLY A 84 61.36 2.58 15.28
CA GLY A 84 60.94 1.22 15.53
C GLY A 84 59.83 1.10 16.58
N LYS A 85 59.09 -0.01 16.48
CA LYS A 85 57.90 -0.28 17.30
C LYS A 85 58.23 -0.33 18.79
N GLU A 86 59.28 -1.07 19.15
CA GLU A 86 59.63 -1.36 20.55
C GLU A 86 59.97 -0.08 21.32
N HIS A 87 60.71 0.83 20.68
CA HIS A 87 61.07 2.10 21.28
C HIS A 87 59.86 3.02 21.45
N LEU A 88 59.03 3.16 20.40
CA LEU A 88 57.80 3.96 20.47
C LEU A 88 56.85 3.44 21.56
N GLN A 89 56.67 2.12 21.63
CA GLN A 89 55.83 1.48 22.63
C GLN A 89 56.36 1.73 24.05
N SER A 90 57.66 1.55 24.30
CA SER A 90 58.25 1.80 25.62
C SER A 90 58.12 3.25 26.08
N CYS A 91 58.32 4.21 25.18
CA CYS A 91 58.19 5.63 25.50
C CYS A 91 56.73 6.03 25.78
N VAL A 92 55.80 5.60 24.92
CA VAL A 92 54.38 5.93 25.07
C VAL A 92 53.79 5.28 26.33
N ASP A 93 54.16 4.02 26.62
CA ASP A 93 53.73 3.33 27.84
C ASP A 93 54.21 4.05 29.10
N ARG A 94 55.49 4.47 29.12
CA ARG A 94 56.05 5.23 30.25
C ARG A 94 55.33 6.56 30.48
N TRP A 95 54.92 7.26 29.41
CA TRP A 95 54.35 8.59 29.51
C TRP A 95 52.84 8.60 29.76
N TYR A 96 52.11 7.65 29.16
CA TYR A 96 50.66 7.70 29.11
C TYR A 96 49.96 6.40 29.56
N GLY A 97 50.70 5.30 29.74
CA GLY A 97 50.19 3.96 30.01
C GLY A 97 49.44 3.38 28.81
N ILE A 98 49.91 2.28 28.23
CA ILE A 98 49.26 1.67 27.05
C ILE A 98 48.27 0.60 27.47
N ARG A 99 47.03 0.71 26.97
CA ARG A 99 46.06 -0.40 26.98
C ARG A 99 46.21 -1.26 25.74
N GLN A 100 46.26 -0.60 24.59
CA GLN A 100 46.43 -1.24 23.30
C GLN A 100 47.20 -0.32 22.36
N SER A 101 48.03 -0.89 21.49
CA SER A 101 48.80 -0.12 20.52
C SER A 101 48.87 -0.79 19.17
N TRP A 102 48.98 0.02 18.13
CA TRP A 102 49.12 -0.39 16.74
C TRP A 102 50.28 0.38 16.10
N TYR A 103 51.09 -0.32 15.32
CA TYR A 103 52.25 0.24 14.62
C TYR A 103 52.19 -0.15 13.15
N ALA A 104 52.51 0.81 12.28
CA ALA A 104 52.71 0.58 10.86
C ALA A 104 53.94 1.33 10.39
N ARG A 105 54.67 0.72 9.46
CA ARG A 105 55.81 1.31 8.78
C ARG A 105 55.66 1.13 7.28
N GLU A 106 55.57 2.23 6.57
CA GLU A 106 55.66 2.24 5.11
C GLU A 106 57.08 2.58 4.69
N ALA A 107 57.58 1.84 3.70
CA ALA A 107 58.93 1.95 3.18
C ALA A 107 58.83 1.97 1.66
N VAL A 108 58.92 3.15 1.06
CA VAL A 108 58.63 3.38 -0.37
C VAL A 108 59.77 4.12 -1.06
N LEU A 109 59.79 4.09 -2.39
CA LEU A 109 60.71 4.85 -3.23
C LEU A 109 59.91 5.89 -4.03
N ASP A 110 60.35 7.15 -3.98
CA ASP A 110 59.79 8.24 -4.75
C ASP A 110 60.84 8.78 -5.72
N GLY A 111 60.71 8.48 -7.01
CA GLY A 111 61.73 8.84 -8.01
C GLY A 111 63.14 8.30 -7.69
N GLY A 112 63.24 7.20 -6.94
CA GLY A 112 64.51 6.62 -6.47
C GLY A 112 65.00 7.16 -5.11
N ILE A 113 64.28 8.09 -4.49
CA ILE A 113 64.56 8.59 -3.14
C ILE A 113 63.82 7.70 -2.13
N PRO A 114 64.52 7.09 -1.16
CA PRO A 114 63.87 6.32 -0.11
C PRO A 114 63.05 7.21 0.82
N ILE A 115 61.87 6.71 1.21
CA ILE A 115 60.99 7.32 2.21
C ILE A 115 60.59 6.23 3.21
N ILE A 116 60.70 6.54 4.49
CA ILE A 116 60.08 5.76 5.57
C ILE A 116 59.03 6.62 6.27
N VAL A 117 57.85 6.06 6.50
CA VAL A 117 56.83 6.66 7.36
C VAL A 117 56.47 5.66 8.45
N GLU A 118 56.64 6.07 9.71
CA GLU A 118 56.19 5.30 10.86
C GLU A 118 54.95 5.97 11.46
N ALA A 119 53.89 5.20 11.63
CA ALA A 119 52.72 5.61 12.40
C ALA A 119 52.58 4.68 13.61
N PHE A 120 52.30 5.25 14.77
CA PHE A 120 52.00 4.54 16.00
C PHE A 120 50.77 5.17 16.63
N VAL A 121 49.75 4.38 16.94
CA VAL A 121 48.55 4.83 17.66
C VAL A 121 48.39 3.94 18.87
N ALA A 122 48.10 4.52 20.02
CA ALA A 122 47.81 3.76 21.22
C ALA A 122 46.58 4.32 21.94
N GLU A 123 45.74 3.40 22.42
CA GLU A 123 44.77 3.72 23.47
C GLU A 123 45.51 3.73 24.80
N THR A 124 45.36 4.83 25.54
CA THR A 124 46.16 5.11 26.73
C THR A 124 45.33 5.42 27.96
N ASP A 125 45.89 5.24 29.15
CA ASP A 125 45.23 5.57 30.42
C ASP A 125 45.15 7.09 30.68
N ALA A 126 46.19 7.82 30.29
CA ALA A 126 46.23 9.28 30.33
C ALA A 126 46.06 9.88 28.91
N PRO A 127 45.45 11.07 28.79
CA PRO A 127 45.32 11.75 27.50
C PRO A 127 46.69 12.16 26.95
N GLY A 128 46.95 11.81 25.69
CA GLY A 128 48.16 12.20 24.96
C GLY A 128 47.86 13.04 23.71
N GLY A 129 48.90 13.65 23.14
CA GLY A 129 48.81 14.41 21.89
C GLY A 129 49.13 13.58 20.65
N LEU A 130 49.02 14.22 19.49
CA LEU A 130 49.70 13.78 18.26
C LEU A 130 51.13 14.34 18.28
N THR A 131 52.12 13.46 18.31
CA THR A 131 53.53 13.82 18.14
C THR A 131 53.92 13.59 16.69
N THR A 132 54.46 14.60 16.04
CA THR A 132 54.96 14.50 14.67
C THR A 132 56.46 14.73 14.65
N ALA A 133 57.16 14.02 13.77
CA ALA A 133 58.60 14.13 13.62
C ALA A 133 59.01 13.99 12.16
N VAL A 134 60.10 14.66 11.79
CA VAL A 134 60.74 14.59 10.47
C VAL A 134 62.23 14.38 10.66
N ASN A 135 62.80 13.33 10.03
CA ASN A 135 64.23 12.98 10.11
C ASN A 135 64.77 12.99 11.55
N PHE A 136 64.11 12.24 12.44
CA PHE A 136 64.44 12.09 13.87
C PHE A 136 64.36 13.38 14.70
N SER A 137 63.75 14.44 14.15
CA SER A 137 63.51 15.70 14.86
C SER A 137 62.01 15.93 15.04
N PRO A 138 61.51 16.26 16.25
CA PRO A 138 60.10 16.59 16.45
C PRO A 138 59.74 17.88 15.69
N THR A 139 58.51 17.95 15.20
CA THR A 139 57.97 19.14 14.53
C THR A 139 57.00 19.88 15.45
N PHE A 140 56.91 21.21 15.30
CA PHE A 140 56.01 22.06 16.10
C PHE A 140 54.52 21.94 15.71
N GLY A 141 54.22 21.28 14.61
CA GLY A 141 52.87 21.06 14.13
C GLY A 141 52.79 19.84 13.21
N ASP A 142 51.61 19.57 12.68
CA ASP A 142 51.40 18.49 11.72
C ASP A 142 52.06 18.85 10.37
N PRO A 143 53.13 18.14 9.97
CA PRO A 143 53.85 18.44 8.73
C PRO A 143 52.98 18.22 7.49
N LEU A 144 51.89 17.45 7.60
CA LEU A 144 50.96 17.18 6.51
C LEU A 144 49.68 18.01 6.60
N ALA A 145 49.63 19.05 7.45
CA ALA A 145 48.40 19.82 7.72
C ALA A 145 47.65 20.34 6.47
N ASN A 146 48.36 20.59 5.36
CA ASN A 146 47.77 21.08 4.11
C ASN A 146 47.42 19.99 3.10
N SER A 147 47.77 18.75 3.40
CA SER A 147 47.59 17.63 2.49
C SER A 147 46.30 16.91 2.85
N LEU A 148 45.49 16.63 1.84
CA LEU A 148 44.35 15.72 2.02
C LEU A 148 44.89 14.28 2.04
N LEU A 149 44.68 13.59 3.15
CA LEU A 149 44.95 12.17 3.28
C LEU A 149 43.64 11.43 3.12
N ASP A 150 43.50 10.69 2.02
CA ASP A 150 42.26 10.02 1.63
C ASP A 150 42.40 8.50 1.73
N ALA A 151 41.80 7.93 2.78
CA ALA A 151 41.88 6.52 3.09
C ALA A 151 40.51 5.85 2.90
N ASP A 152 40.18 5.43 1.66
CA ASP A 152 39.00 4.63 1.23
C ASP A 152 37.63 5.02 1.85
N LYS A 153 37.46 4.83 3.16
CA LYS A 153 36.25 5.08 3.93
C LYS A 153 36.25 6.42 4.68
N VAL A 154 37.40 7.05 4.85
CA VAL A 154 37.57 8.29 5.62
C VAL A 154 38.68 9.14 5.01
N SER A 155 38.50 10.45 5.07
CA SER A 155 39.51 11.40 4.63
C SER A 155 39.68 12.51 5.66
N GLY A 156 40.85 13.13 5.67
CA GLY A 156 41.14 14.24 6.55
C GLY A 156 42.36 15.03 6.12
N PHE A 157 42.36 16.34 6.41
CA PHE A 157 43.53 17.17 6.19
C PHE A 157 44.56 16.94 7.30
N GLY A 158 45.78 16.58 6.89
CA GLY A 158 46.85 16.20 7.80
C GLY A 158 46.62 14.88 8.54
N ALA A 159 47.64 14.49 9.28
CA ALA A 159 47.61 13.34 10.17
C ALA A 159 46.55 13.51 11.27
N ALA A 160 46.44 14.71 11.85
CA ALA A 160 45.44 15.00 12.87
C ALA A 160 44.00 14.87 12.34
N GLY A 161 43.74 15.34 11.12
CA GLY A 161 42.43 15.25 10.49
C GLY A 161 42.03 13.81 10.19
N LEU A 162 42.95 13.02 9.61
CA LEU A 162 42.68 11.62 9.30
C LEU A 162 42.48 10.77 10.56
N LEU A 163 43.29 10.97 11.61
CA LEU A 163 43.11 10.30 12.90
C LEU A 163 41.74 10.59 13.51
N ARG A 164 41.32 11.87 13.50
CA ARG A 164 39.99 12.28 13.96
C ARG A 164 38.87 11.61 13.17
N ALA A 165 39.00 11.53 11.84
CA ALA A 165 38.03 10.84 10.99
C ALA A 165 37.94 9.34 11.33
N CYS A 166 39.04 8.74 11.79
CA CYS A 166 39.09 7.38 12.31
C CYS A 166 38.56 7.24 13.76
N SER A 167 38.02 8.31 14.36
CA SER A 167 37.61 8.36 15.78
C SER A 167 38.77 8.15 16.78
N VAL A 168 39.99 8.47 16.37
CA VAL A 168 41.18 8.56 17.23
C VAL A 168 41.34 10.01 17.67
N GLU A 169 40.79 10.35 18.84
CA GLU A 169 40.92 11.69 19.42
C GLU A 169 42.19 11.78 20.28
N THR A 170 43.22 12.43 19.73
CA THR A 170 44.44 12.79 20.46
C THR A 170 44.27 14.19 21.05
N GLY A 171 44.06 14.28 22.36
CA GLY A 171 43.69 15.53 23.03
C GLY A 171 43.12 15.28 24.44
N PRO A 172 42.54 16.32 25.08
CA PRO A 172 41.98 16.18 26.42
C PRO A 172 40.88 15.11 26.46
N ALA A 173 40.91 14.29 27.50
CA ALA A 173 39.95 13.20 27.69
C ALA A 173 38.52 13.74 27.73
N ARG A 174 37.62 13.11 26.98
CA ARG A 174 36.18 13.37 27.06
C ARG A 174 35.51 12.28 27.87
N PRO A 175 34.58 12.61 28.79
CA PRO A 175 33.89 11.61 29.60
C PRO A 175 33.26 10.52 28.72
N GLY A 176 33.61 9.26 28.98
CA GLY A 176 33.06 8.09 28.29
C GLY A 176 33.71 7.72 26.94
N ASN A 177 34.72 8.46 26.48
CA ASN A 177 35.47 8.14 25.27
C ASN A 177 36.86 7.56 25.61
N PRO A 178 37.36 6.57 24.84
CA PRO A 178 38.74 6.13 24.96
C PRO A 178 39.70 7.28 24.59
N THR A 179 40.77 7.41 25.37
CA THR A 179 41.86 8.35 25.15
C THR A 179 42.93 7.73 24.27
N TYR A 180 43.40 8.49 23.28
CA TYR A 180 44.45 8.04 22.39
C TYR A 180 45.66 8.98 22.39
N THR A 181 46.81 8.43 22.04
CA THR A 181 47.98 9.18 21.57
C THR A 181 48.46 8.62 20.24
N ALA A 182 49.10 9.46 19.44
CA ALA A 182 49.63 9.05 18.16
C ALA A 182 51.01 9.65 17.91
N VAL A 183 51.84 8.91 17.17
CA VAL A 183 53.13 9.35 16.67
C VAL A 183 53.14 9.17 15.15
N LEU A 184 53.53 10.20 14.41
CA LEU A 184 53.85 10.12 12.99
C LEU A 184 55.28 10.58 12.77
N HIS A 185 56.11 9.72 12.19
CA HIS A 185 57.50 10.03 11.89
C HIS A 185 57.78 9.83 10.40
N ILE A 186 58.26 10.88 9.73
CA ILE A 186 58.60 10.87 8.30
C ILE A 186 60.11 10.96 8.17
N ILE A 187 60.72 10.01 7.46
CA ILE A 187 62.16 9.98 7.22
C ILE A 187 62.38 9.98 5.71
N CYS A 188 62.98 11.06 5.22
CA CYS A 188 63.32 11.22 3.82
C CYS A 188 64.50 12.19 3.69
N PRO A 189 65.56 11.84 2.93
CA PRO A 189 66.73 12.71 2.77
C PRO A 189 66.42 13.98 1.98
N SER A 190 65.32 14.03 1.24
CA SER A 190 64.92 15.18 0.42
C SER A 190 63.46 15.55 0.69
N LEU A 191 63.26 16.64 1.42
CA LEU A 191 61.93 17.16 1.75
C LEU A 191 61.84 18.65 1.43
N THR A 192 60.71 19.06 0.86
CA THR A 192 60.37 20.46 0.61
C THR A 192 59.49 20.96 1.73
N PHE A 193 59.87 22.10 2.32
CA PHE A 193 59.10 22.74 3.39
C PHE A 193 58.47 24.04 2.88
N LEU A 194 57.24 24.31 3.31
CA LEU A 194 56.49 25.51 2.97
C LEU A 194 56.87 26.71 3.86
N ASP A 195 57.63 26.45 4.92
CA ASP A 195 58.07 27.45 5.89
C ASP A 195 59.52 27.21 6.34
N ARG A 196 60.17 28.26 6.85
CA ARG A 196 61.56 28.21 7.36
C ARG A 196 61.69 27.41 8.66
N GLY A 197 60.61 27.29 9.43
CA GLY A 197 60.54 26.55 10.69
C GLY A 197 60.35 25.04 10.50
N LYS A 198 60.38 24.55 9.25
CA LYS A 198 60.23 23.13 8.88
C LYS A 198 58.98 22.47 9.50
N SER A 199 57.92 23.25 9.64
CA SER A 199 56.70 22.81 10.34
C SER A 199 55.64 22.24 9.40
N ARG A 200 55.66 22.65 8.11
CA ARG A 200 54.73 22.20 7.07
C ARG A 200 55.50 21.74 5.84
N LEU A 201 55.19 20.54 5.36
CA LEU A 201 55.75 19.97 4.15
C LEU A 201 54.93 20.37 2.93
N ASP A 202 55.60 20.38 1.78
CA ASP A 202 55.00 20.21 0.46
C ASP A 202 55.28 18.77 0.01
N PRO A 203 54.46 17.78 0.43
CA PRO A 203 54.78 16.37 0.25
C PRO A 203 54.46 15.93 -1.17
N SER A 204 55.27 14.99 -1.69
CA SER A 204 54.95 14.32 -2.93
C SER A 204 53.71 13.41 -2.78
N PRO A 205 53.00 13.09 -3.88
CA PRO A 205 51.89 12.14 -3.83
C PRO A 205 52.28 10.78 -3.23
N THR A 206 53.51 10.33 -3.47
CA THR A 206 54.06 9.09 -2.92
C THR A 206 54.16 9.15 -1.39
N LEU A 207 54.64 10.27 -0.84
CA LEU A 207 54.70 10.48 0.62
C LEU A 207 53.30 10.56 1.24
N VAL A 208 52.36 11.27 0.59
CA VAL A 208 50.97 11.37 1.05
C VAL A 208 50.33 9.97 1.10
N ALA A 209 50.50 9.15 0.06
CA ALA A 209 49.96 7.80 0.02
C ALA A 209 50.57 6.89 1.10
N ALA A 210 51.88 6.99 1.34
CA ALA A 210 52.56 6.25 2.39
C ALA A 210 52.07 6.66 3.79
N ALA A 211 51.94 7.96 4.06
CA ALA A 211 51.43 8.45 5.34
C ALA A 211 49.97 8.07 5.58
N THR A 212 49.12 8.22 4.55
CA THR A 212 47.72 7.79 4.57
C THR A 212 47.61 6.31 4.92
N THR A 213 48.40 5.46 4.26
CA THR A 213 48.42 4.01 4.49
C THR A 213 48.88 3.67 5.91
N ALA A 214 49.95 4.29 6.40
CA ALA A 214 50.48 4.05 7.75
C ALA A 214 49.46 4.42 8.84
N ILE A 215 48.84 5.60 8.72
CA ILE A 215 47.84 6.09 9.67
C ILE A 215 46.58 5.20 9.61
N TRP A 216 46.09 4.87 8.42
CA TRP A 216 44.93 4.00 8.29
C TRP A 216 45.16 2.62 8.92
N LYS A 217 46.31 1.99 8.66
CA LYS A 217 46.64 0.67 9.25
C LYS A 217 46.64 0.67 10.77
N THR A 218 47.01 1.78 11.40
CA THR A 218 47.03 1.91 12.87
C THR A 218 45.70 2.34 13.47
N ALA A 219 44.88 3.10 12.74
CA ALA A 219 43.61 3.64 13.23
C ALA A 219 42.36 2.83 12.82
N LYS A 220 42.49 1.85 11.91
CA LYS A 220 41.37 1.07 11.36
C LYS A 220 40.51 0.35 12.42
N THR A 221 41.14 -0.17 13.48
CA THR A 221 40.45 -0.87 14.57
C THR A 221 39.52 0.11 15.32
N ALA A 222 40.06 1.26 15.74
CA ALA A 222 39.30 2.30 16.41
C ALA A 222 38.12 2.81 15.57
N TRP A 223 38.34 2.99 14.26
CA TRP A 223 37.27 3.35 13.32
C TRP A 223 36.16 2.28 13.26
N SER A 224 36.54 1.00 13.14
CA SER A 224 35.57 -0.11 13.03
C SER A 224 34.72 -0.23 14.29
N ASP A 225 35.32 -0.06 15.48
CA ASP A 225 34.62 -0.12 16.76
C ASP A 225 33.71 1.10 16.98
N ALA A 226 34.12 2.29 16.53
CA ALA A 226 33.27 3.47 16.54
C ALA A 226 32.05 3.30 15.63
N GLU A 227 32.24 2.72 14.44
CA GLU A 227 31.17 2.49 13.48
C GLU A 227 30.16 1.43 13.97
N ARG A 228 30.64 0.36 14.65
CA ARG A 228 29.76 -0.59 15.33
C ARG A 228 28.90 0.08 16.40
N ARG A 229 29.51 0.89 17.27
CA ARG A 229 28.80 1.64 18.32
C ARG A 229 27.73 2.59 17.75
N ARG A 230 28.04 3.31 16.66
CA ARG A 230 27.07 4.19 15.97
C ARG A 230 25.86 3.41 15.46
N LYS A 231 26.10 2.25 14.83
CA LYS A 231 25.03 1.38 14.33
C LYS A 231 24.16 0.81 15.45
N ASP A 232 24.76 0.42 16.57
CA ASP A 232 24.04 -0.11 17.74
C ASP A 232 23.15 0.97 18.38
N VAL A 233 23.67 2.20 18.53
CA VAL A 233 22.88 3.35 19.02
C VAL A 233 21.71 3.66 18.08
N ALA A 234 21.94 3.69 16.76
CA ALA A 234 20.90 3.91 15.77
C ALA A 234 19.83 2.80 15.80
N LYS A 235 20.24 1.54 15.97
CA LYS A 235 19.33 0.40 16.12
C LYS A 235 18.49 0.53 17.40
N ALA A 236 19.10 0.88 18.53
CA ALA A 236 18.40 1.09 19.80
C ALA A 236 17.43 2.28 19.75
N ALA A 237 17.76 3.34 19.00
CA ALA A 237 16.85 4.47 18.77
C ALA A 237 15.63 4.05 17.93
N ARG A 238 15.84 3.30 16.84
CA ARG A 238 14.74 2.75 16.02
C ARG A 238 13.82 1.82 16.81
N HIS A 239 14.38 0.96 17.68
CA HIS A 239 13.57 0.11 18.56
C HIS A 239 12.73 0.92 19.55
N ARG A 240 13.30 1.99 20.13
CA ARG A 240 12.55 2.91 21.03
C ARG A 240 11.44 3.65 20.29
N GLU A 241 11.70 4.12 19.08
CA GLU A 241 10.69 4.80 18.25
C GLU A 241 9.57 3.86 17.81
N ALA A 242 9.90 2.62 17.43
CA ALA A 242 8.91 1.59 17.11
C ALA A 242 8.04 1.25 18.33
N ALA A 243 8.64 1.14 19.52
CA ALA A 243 7.91 0.93 20.77
C ALA A 243 6.99 2.11 21.10
N TYR A 244 7.44 3.36 20.92
CA TYR A 244 6.62 4.57 21.12
C TYR A 244 5.43 4.63 20.16
N ARG A 245 5.64 4.39 18.86
CA ARG A 245 4.57 4.33 17.85
C ARG A 245 3.56 3.21 18.14
N SER A 246 4.02 2.06 18.65
CA SER A 246 3.13 0.96 19.03
C SER A 246 2.22 1.31 20.21
N ARG A 247 2.70 2.14 21.15
CA ARG A 247 1.94 2.57 22.33
C ARG A 247 0.93 3.68 21.99
N ALA A 248 1.31 4.64 21.14
CA ALA A 248 0.43 5.70 20.66
C ALA A 248 -0.69 5.19 19.74
N ALA A 249 -0.45 4.13 18.95
CA ALA A 249 -1.47 3.52 18.08
C ALA A 249 -2.60 2.78 18.85
N SER A 250 -2.44 2.60 20.17
CA SER A 250 -3.30 1.79 21.03
C SER A 250 -4.49 2.55 21.63
N GLU A 251 -4.46 3.88 21.73
CA GLU A 251 -5.50 4.60 22.47
C GLU A 251 -6.79 4.75 21.64
N TRP A 252 -6.67 5.07 20.35
CA TRP A 252 -7.80 5.19 19.42
C TRP A 252 -7.66 4.26 18.21
N THR A 253 -8.15 3.03 18.34
CA THR A 253 -8.45 2.19 17.18
C THR A 253 -9.68 2.75 16.43
N VAL A 254 -9.81 2.47 15.13
CA VAL A 254 -11.00 2.86 14.34
C VAL A 254 -12.28 2.37 15.02
N LYS A 255 -12.22 1.17 15.63
CA LYS A 255 -13.32 0.58 16.39
C LYS A 255 -13.65 1.40 17.65
N ASN A 256 -12.67 1.70 18.49
CA ASN A 256 -12.91 2.47 19.71
C ASN A 256 -13.44 3.88 19.39
N ALA A 257 -12.89 4.51 18.36
CA ALA A 257 -13.37 5.81 17.88
C ALA A 257 -14.83 5.73 17.38
N ALA A 258 -15.17 4.71 16.57
CA ALA A 258 -16.54 4.53 16.10
C ALA A 258 -17.53 4.29 17.25
N PHE A 259 -17.17 3.42 18.20
CA PHE A 259 -18.01 3.10 19.36
C PHE A 259 -18.23 4.30 20.27
N ALA A 260 -17.20 5.13 20.47
CA ALA A 260 -17.30 6.33 21.31
C ALA A 260 -18.23 7.41 20.75
N VAL A 261 -18.43 7.46 19.42
CA VAL A 261 -19.24 8.51 18.77
C VAL A 261 -20.57 8.00 18.23
N MET A 262 -20.85 6.70 18.32
CA MET A 262 -21.97 6.06 17.63
C MET A 262 -23.33 6.64 18.06
N GLU A 263 -23.56 6.80 19.36
CA GLU A 263 -24.81 7.33 19.90
C GLU A 263 -25.05 8.78 19.46
N GLN A 264 -24.00 9.60 19.48
CA GLN A 264 -24.07 10.98 18.99
C GLN A 264 -24.37 11.03 17.49
N ALA A 265 -23.70 10.19 16.69
CA ALA A 265 -23.91 10.12 15.25
C ALA A 265 -25.33 9.63 14.89
N TRP A 266 -25.84 8.63 15.62
CA TRP A 266 -27.20 8.12 15.48
C TRP A 266 -28.23 9.20 15.81
N SER A 267 -28.06 9.90 16.94
CA SER A 267 -28.94 11.00 17.36
C SER A 267 -28.95 12.13 16.32
N GLN A 268 -27.79 12.51 15.79
CA GLN A 268 -27.69 13.53 14.72
C GLN A 268 -28.34 13.09 13.40
N ALA A 269 -28.34 11.79 13.09
CA ALA A 269 -28.89 11.27 11.85
C ALA A 269 -30.41 11.05 11.91
N THR A 270 -30.94 10.67 13.07
CA THR A 270 -32.34 10.20 13.23
C THR A 270 -33.19 11.07 14.15
N ASP A 271 -32.60 12.08 14.80
CA ASP A 271 -33.21 12.82 15.91
C ASP A 271 -33.71 11.88 17.04
N GLY A 272 -32.82 10.99 17.48
CA GLY A 272 -33.13 9.99 18.51
C GLY A 272 -34.12 8.90 18.08
N GLY A 273 -34.20 8.61 16.77
CA GLY A 273 -35.09 7.61 16.18
C GLY A 273 -36.42 8.16 15.66
N ALA A 274 -36.66 9.47 15.73
CA ALA A 274 -37.88 10.09 15.21
C ALA A 274 -37.97 10.08 13.67
N TRP A 275 -36.82 10.07 12.99
CA TRP A 275 -36.72 10.05 11.52
C TRP A 275 -35.94 8.84 11.02
N PRO A 276 -36.34 8.25 9.88
CA PRO A 276 -35.59 7.17 9.26
C PRO A 276 -34.27 7.70 8.67
N ALA A 277 -33.17 7.02 8.93
CA ALA A 277 -31.86 7.33 8.36
C ALA A 277 -31.15 6.06 7.87
N SER A 278 -30.47 6.15 6.73
CA SER A 278 -29.69 5.02 6.23
C SER A 278 -28.42 4.83 7.07
N ALA A 279 -27.90 3.61 7.13
CA ALA A 279 -26.60 3.32 7.75
C ALA A 279 -25.46 4.21 7.20
N ARG A 280 -25.55 4.62 5.93
CA ARG A 280 -24.63 5.57 5.30
C ARG A 280 -24.79 6.99 5.87
N THR A 281 -26.02 7.44 6.09
CA THR A 281 -26.27 8.73 6.76
C THR A 281 -25.66 8.75 8.16
N VAL A 282 -25.82 7.68 8.94
CA VAL A 282 -25.18 7.53 10.25
C VAL A 282 -23.65 7.58 10.13
N PHE A 283 -23.07 6.90 9.12
CA PHE A 283 -21.64 6.99 8.84
C PHE A 283 -21.18 8.41 8.54
N TYR A 284 -21.92 9.17 7.73
CA TYR A 284 -21.55 10.55 7.41
C TYR A 284 -21.57 11.48 8.64
N GLN A 285 -22.45 11.24 9.60
CA GLN A 285 -22.41 11.95 10.89
C GLN A 285 -21.28 11.46 11.81
N ALA A 286 -21.00 10.15 11.81
CA ALA A 286 -19.93 9.57 12.63
C ALA A 286 -18.53 9.95 12.13
N ARG A 287 -18.30 10.01 10.82
CA ARG A 287 -16.99 10.24 10.20
C ARG A 287 -16.27 11.49 10.74
N PRO A 288 -16.85 12.70 10.75
CA PRO A 288 -16.17 13.89 11.28
C PRO A 288 -15.88 13.79 12.79
N LEU A 289 -16.72 13.08 13.55
CA LEU A 289 -16.50 12.84 14.98
C LEU A 289 -15.33 11.87 15.21
N MET A 290 -15.29 10.77 14.46
CA MET A 290 -14.20 9.79 14.49
C MET A 290 -12.86 10.39 14.06
N GLN A 291 -12.85 11.27 13.05
CA GLN A 291 -11.64 11.96 12.57
C GLN A 291 -11.01 12.88 13.63
N ARG A 292 -11.78 13.31 14.65
CA ARG A 292 -11.22 14.04 15.80
C ARG A 292 -10.52 13.14 16.82
N LEU A 293 -10.77 11.82 16.76
CA LEU A 293 -10.27 10.83 17.71
C LEU A 293 -9.14 9.96 17.11
N THR A 294 -9.15 9.72 15.79
CA THR A 294 -8.16 8.85 15.14
C THR A 294 -7.77 9.37 13.75
N ASP A 295 -6.47 9.34 13.46
CA ASP A 295 -5.91 9.65 12.13
C ASP A 295 -5.95 8.45 11.17
N LYS A 296 -6.48 7.30 11.63
CA LYS A 296 -6.54 6.07 10.83
C LYS A 296 -7.59 6.22 9.72
N PRO A 297 -7.37 5.61 8.53
CA PRO A 297 -8.33 5.68 7.44
C PRO A 297 -9.66 5.04 7.86
N ILE A 298 -10.75 5.81 7.70
CA ILE A 298 -12.10 5.37 8.02
C ILE A 298 -12.80 5.01 6.71
N ASN A 299 -13.18 3.74 6.59
CA ASN A 299 -13.83 3.19 5.41
C ASN A 299 -15.34 3.03 5.66
N ASP A 300 -16.16 3.50 4.71
CA ASP A 300 -17.62 3.50 4.79
C ASP A 300 -18.20 2.09 4.79
N VAL A 301 -17.65 1.21 3.95
CA VAL A 301 -18.01 -0.21 3.90
C VAL A 301 -17.70 -0.83 5.25
N TYR A 302 -16.48 -0.76 5.76
CA TYR A 302 -16.12 -1.33 7.06
C TYR A 302 -16.98 -0.78 8.21
N PHE A 303 -17.31 0.53 8.20
CA PHE A 303 -18.20 1.10 9.22
C PHE A 303 -19.61 0.51 9.14
N THR A 304 -20.26 0.61 7.98
CA THR A 304 -21.66 0.18 7.80
C THR A 304 -21.81 -1.34 7.84
N GLN A 305 -20.79 -2.07 7.42
CA GLN A 305 -20.80 -3.52 7.26
C GLN A 305 -20.24 -4.27 8.48
N ASN A 306 -19.46 -3.63 9.36
CA ASN A 306 -18.83 -4.31 10.50
C ASN A 306 -19.08 -3.56 11.81
N LEU A 307 -18.71 -2.28 11.89
CA LEU A 307 -18.73 -1.55 13.16
C LEU A 307 -20.15 -1.25 13.65
N LEU A 308 -21.03 -0.77 12.77
CA LEU A 308 -22.42 -0.46 13.10
C LEU A 308 -23.21 -1.73 13.51
N PRO A 309 -23.20 -2.84 12.73
CA PRO A 309 -23.83 -4.09 13.17
C PRO A 309 -23.24 -4.66 14.46
N GLU A 310 -21.93 -4.51 14.67
CA GLU A 310 -21.29 -4.96 15.92
C GLU A 310 -21.75 -4.12 17.12
N TYR A 311 -21.91 -2.82 16.93
CA TYR A 311 -22.44 -1.92 17.96
C TYR A 311 -23.88 -2.30 18.33
N GLU A 312 -24.76 -2.50 17.33
CA GLU A 312 -26.15 -2.89 17.57
C GLU A 312 -26.28 -4.22 18.32
N ARG A 313 -25.42 -5.19 18.03
CA ARG A 313 -25.40 -6.46 18.80
C ARG A 313 -25.00 -6.28 20.26
N ARG A 314 -24.12 -5.33 20.56
CA ARG A 314 -23.58 -5.12 21.91
C ARG A 314 -24.46 -4.18 22.74
N MET A 315 -25.07 -3.19 22.11
CA MET A 315 -25.75 -2.07 22.77
C MET A 315 -27.26 -2.03 22.49
N GLY A 316 -27.76 -2.83 21.54
CA GLY A 316 -29.17 -2.85 21.10
C GLY A 316 -29.37 -2.25 19.70
N LYS A 317 -30.43 -2.69 18.99
CA LYS A 317 -30.82 -2.20 17.65
C LYS A 317 -31.10 -0.70 17.72
N LEU A 318 -30.56 0.08 16.78
CA LEU A 318 -30.76 1.53 16.75
C LEU A 318 -32.07 1.86 16.04
N ALA A 319 -32.99 2.51 16.74
CA ALA A 319 -34.29 2.88 16.18
C ALA A 319 -34.14 3.85 14.99
N GLY A 320 -34.94 3.66 13.94
CA GLY A 320 -34.93 4.50 12.74
C GLY A 320 -33.76 4.25 11.78
N VAL A 321 -32.81 3.36 12.10
CA VAL A 321 -31.69 3.04 11.21
C VAL A 321 -32.07 1.91 10.24
N TYR A 322 -31.97 2.17 8.94
CA TYR A 322 -32.21 1.17 7.89
C TYR A 322 -30.97 0.96 7.01
N TYR A 323 -30.90 -0.22 6.39
CA TYR A 323 -29.88 -0.54 5.39
C TYR A 323 -30.47 -0.40 3.99
N GLU A 324 -29.70 0.19 3.07
CA GLU A 324 -30.13 0.35 1.68
C GLU A 324 -30.44 -1.01 1.04
N PRO A 325 -31.53 -1.11 0.24
CA PRO A 325 -31.88 -2.36 -0.43
C PRO A 325 -30.74 -2.92 -1.27
N ARG A 326 -30.47 -4.23 -1.14
CA ARG A 326 -29.49 -4.94 -1.96
C ARG A 326 -30.13 -6.14 -2.64
N GLY A 327 -30.92 -5.83 -3.65
CA GLY A 327 -31.67 -6.79 -4.43
C GLY A 327 -33.16 -6.45 -4.49
N THR A 328 -33.87 -7.13 -5.37
CA THR A 328 -35.31 -6.96 -5.56
C THR A 328 -35.94 -8.34 -5.68
N LEU A 329 -37.03 -8.56 -4.94
CA LEU A 329 -37.94 -9.70 -5.12
C LEU A 329 -38.98 -9.34 -6.17
N TYR A 330 -39.21 -10.25 -7.10
CA TYR A 330 -40.23 -10.16 -8.13
C TYR A 330 -41.25 -11.29 -7.91
N GLU A 331 -42.48 -10.93 -7.62
CA GLU A 331 -43.57 -11.90 -7.47
C GLU A 331 -44.08 -12.37 -8.84
N PRO A 332 -44.39 -13.67 -9.00
CA PRO A 332 -45.05 -14.15 -10.20
C PRO A 332 -46.53 -13.74 -10.19
N HIS A 333 -47.11 -13.59 -11.38
CA HIS A 333 -48.54 -13.31 -11.63
C HIS A 333 -49.07 -11.93 -11.20
N THR A 334 -48.57 -11.35 -10.11
CA THR A 334 -49.06 -10.06 -9.57
C THR A 334 -48.35 -8.84 -10.15
N GLY A 335 -47.14 -9.01 -10.67
CA GLY A 335 -46.27 -7.91 -11.10
C GLY A 335 -45.70 -7.07 -9.93
N ARG A 336 -45.93 -7.50 -8.68
CA ARG A 336 -45.41 -6.79 -7.50
C ARG A 336 -43.90 -6.97 -7.41
N THR A 337 -43.22 -5.85 -7.14
CA THR A 337 -41.77 -5.84 -6.90
C THR A 337 -41.48 -5.29 -5.51
N VAL A 338 -40.57 -5.95 -4.79
CA VAL A 338 -40.24 -5.61 -3.42
C VAL A 338 -38.73 -5.41 -3.31
N PRO A 339 -38.25 -4.16 -3.21
CA PRO A 339 -36.85 -3.87 -2.92
C PRO A 339 -36.47 -4.48 -1.56
N LEU A 340 -35.36 -5.23 -1.51
CA LEU A 340 -34.95 -5.96 -0.29
C LEU A 340 -34.19 -5.06 0.70
N GLY A 341 -34.90 -4.05 1.20
CA GLY A 341 -34.53 -3.22 2.35
C GLY A 341 -35.20 -3.71 3.64
N THR A 342 -34.69 -3.26 4.79
CA THR A 342 -35.20 -3.70 6.10
C THR A 342 -36.71 -3.45 6.26
N GLN A 343 -37.19 -2.27 5.89
CA GLN A 343 -38.61 -1.89 6.04
C GLN A 343 -39.52 -2.71 5.11
N GLN A 344 -39.17 -2.80 3.83
CA GLN A 344 -39.99 -3.49 2.84
C GLN A 344 -40.11 -5.00 3.10
N VAL A 345 -39.09 -5.60 3.72
CA VAL A 345 -39.13 -7.00 4.15
C VAL A 345 -39.99 -7.18 5.39
N GLU A 346 -39.88 -6.29 6.40
CA GLU A 346 -40.74 -6.34 7.60
C GLU A 346 -42.25 -6.24 7.25
N ASP A 347 -42.59 -5.50 6.18
CA ASP A 347 -43.97 -5.34 5.68
C ASP A 347 -44.40 -6.43 4.67
N TYR A 348 -43.52 -7.39 4.35
CA TYR A 348 -43.80 -8.40 3.33
C TYR A 348 -44.52 -9.62 3.92
N HIS A 349 -45.59 -10.04 3.26
CA HIS A 349 -46.31 -11.27 3.58
C HIS A 349 -46.43 -12.14 2.34
N LEU A 350 -46.15 -13.44 2.51
CA LEU A 350 -46.26 -14.43 1.45
C LEU A 350 -47.70 -14.46 0.91
N PRO A 351 -47.93 -14.17 -0.38
CA PRO A 351 -49.27 -14.23 -0.94
C PRO A 351 -49.74 -15.69 -1.02
N SER A 352 -50.90 -15.95 -0.41
CA SER A 352 -51.46 -17.30 -0.35
C SER A 352 -51.74 -17.84 -1.75
N TRP A 353 -51.26 -19.07 -2.01
CA TRP A 353 -51.51 -19.82 -3.24
C TRP A 353 -50.97 -19.19 -4.54
N THR A 354 -50.09 -18.18 -4.45
CA THR A 354 -49.50 -17.54 -5.64
C THR A 354 -48.22 -18.24 -6.08
N TYR A 355 -47.37 -18.63 -5.12
CA TYR A 355 -46.11 -19.32 -5.36
C TYR A 355 -45.65 -20.09 -4.12
N ASP A 356 -44.82 -21.12 -4.31
CA ASP A 356 -44.27 -22.02 -3.30
C ASP A 356 -42.74 -22.22 -3.49
N LYS A 357 -42.13 -21.43 -4.38
CA LYS A 357 -40.70 -21.52 -4.72
C LYS A 357 -40.09 -20.13 -4.77
N ILE A 358 -38.81 -20.04 -4.41
CA ILE A 358 -38.02 -18.81 -4.58
C ILE A 358 -36.69 -19.13 -5.26
N LEU A 359 -36.33 -18.35 -6.29
CA LEU A 359 -35.03 -18.40 -6.93
C LEU A 359 -34.21 -17.17 -6.58
N TYR A 360 -33.12 -17.34 -5.85
CA TYR A 360 -32.12 -16.30 -5.61
C TYR A 360 -31.07 -16.32 -6.72
N ILE A 361 -30.85 -15.20 -7.42
CA ILE A 361 -29.82 -15.06 -8.43
C ILE A 361 -28.84 -13.94 -8.08
N GLU A 362 -27.54 -14.26 -8.07
CA GLU A 362 -26.45 -13.32 -7.75
C GLU A 362 -26.09 -12.37 -8.92
N LYS A 363 -27.09 -11.86 -9.66
CA LYS A 363 -26.84 -10.93 -10.76
C LYS A 363 -28.11 -10.19 -11.16
N GLN A 364 -28.25 -8.93 -10.72
CA GLN A 364 -29.38 -8.09 -11.14
C GLN A 364 -29.53 -7.98 -12.65
N GLY A 365 -28.42 -7.95 -13.38
CA GLY A 365 -28.42 -7.85 -14.85
C GLY A 365 -29.07 -9.03 -15.58
N LEU A 366 -29.31 -10.16 -14.90
CA LEU A 366 -29.98 -11.32 -15.50
C LEU A 366 -31.51 -11.26 -15.37
N TRP A 367 -32.07 -10.32 -14.60
CA TRP A 367 -33.53 -10.19 -14.45
C TRP A 367 -34.29 -10.10 -15.79
N PRO A 368 -33.92 -9.24 -16.76
CA PRO A 368 -34.66 -9.11 -18.02
C PRO A 368 -34.75 -10.42 -18.80
N VAL A 369 -33.73 -11.28 -18.69
CA VAL A 369 -33.71 -12.60 -19.33
C VAL A 369 -34.71 -13.55 -18.67
N LEU A 370 -34.76 -13.57 -17.34
CA LEU A 370 -35.68 -14.44 -16.59
C LEU A 370 -37.14 -13.99 -16.74
N GLU A 371 -37.36 -12.68 -16.79
CA GLU A 371 -38.66 -12.05 -17.06
C GLU A 371 -39.16 -12.40 -18.46
N GLN A 372 -38.32 -12.23 -19.49
CA GLN A 372 -38.69 -12.60 -20.87
C GLN A 372 -38.94 -14.10 -21.02
N ALA A 373 -38.20 -14.95 -20.30
CA ALA A 373 -38.41 -16.40 -20.26
C ALA A 373 -39.65 -16.82 -19.44
N ARG A 374 -40.29 -15.87 -18.74
CA ARG A 374 -41.46 -16.06 -17.87
C ARG A 374 -41.25 -17.16 -16.84
N LEU A 375 -40.05 -17.26 -16.27
CA LEU A 375 -39.73 -18.35 -15.36
C LEU A 375 -40.57 -18.30 -14.08
N GLY A 376 -40.81 -17.09 -13.55
CA GLY A 376 -41.65 -16.93 -12.36
C GLY A 376 -43.06 -17.43 -12.60
N GLU A 377 -43.70 -17.03 -13.70
CA GLU A 377 -45.07 -17.45 -14.03
C GLU A 377 -45.15 -18.86 -14.58
N ARG A 378 -44.07 -19.47 -15.06
CA ARG A 378 -44.08 -20.87 -15.52
C ARG A 378 -43.97 -21.86 -14.37
N TYR A 379 -43.20 -21.53 -13.34
CA TYR A 379 -42.90 -22.43 -12.23
C TYR A 379 -43.56 -22.03 -10.90
N ASP A 380 -44.39 -20.97 -10.89
CA ASP A 380 -44.98 -20.38 -9.68
C ASP A 380 -43.91 -20.11 -8.63
N MET A 381 -42.96 -19.26 -9.03
CA MET A 381 -41.73 -19.01 -8.30
C MET A 381 -41.43 -17.52 -8.24
N ALA A 382 -41.20 -17.00 -7.04
CA ALA A 382 -40.69 -15.65 -6.89
C ALA A 382 -39.18 -15.62 -7.18
N ILE A 383 -38.69 -14.53 -7.77
CA ILE A 383 -37.29 -14.39 -8.16
C ILE A 383 -36.67 -13.25 -7.37
N ILE A 384 -35.55 -13.51 -6.69
CA ILE A 384 -34.75 -12.49 -6.02
C ILE A 384 -33.51 -12.21 -6.87
N ALA A 385 -33.45 -11.01 -7.45
CA ALA A 385 -32.26 -10.56 -8.15
C ALA A 385 -31.35 -9.78 -7.19
N GLY A 386 -30.27 -10.44 -6.72
CA GLY A 386 -29.30 -9.92 -5.76
C GLY A 386 -28.14 -9.15 -6.39
N ALA A 387 -27.42 -8.40 -5.56
CA ALA A 387 -26.20 -7.67 -5.91
C ALA A 387 -25.04 -8.11 -4.99
N GLY A 388 -24.39 -9.22 -5.36
CA GLY A 388 -23.37 -9.89 -4.54
C GLY A 388 -24.00 -10.67 -3.37
N PHE A 389 -23.32 -10.68 -2.21
CA PHE A 389 -23.82 -11.36 -1.01
C PHE A 389 -25.20 -10.84 -0.57
N ALA A 390 -26.08 -11.79 -0.24
CA ALA A 390 -27.42 -11.50 0.26
C ALA A 390 -27.41 -10.61 1.50
N SER A 391 -28.28 -9.59 1.50
CA SER A 391 -28.47 -8.72 2.66
C SER A 391 -29.09 -9.47 3.83
N VAL A 392 -28.96 -8.90 5.03
CA VAL A 392 -29.70 -9.40 6.21
C VAL A 392 -31.20 -9.43 5.93
N ALA A 393 -31.74 -8.37 5.30
CA ALA A 393 -33.16 -8.32 4.91
C ALA A 393 -33.55 -9.47 3.95
N ALA A 394 -32.76 -9.73 2.92
CA ALA A 394 -33.02 -10.85 2.00
C ALA A 394 -33.03 -12.19 2.72
N ARG A 395 -32.12 -12.39 3.68
CA ARG A 395 -32.03 -13.64 4.45
C ARG A 395 -33.13 -13.78 5.48
N THR A 396 -33.53 -12.70 6.14
CA THR A 396 -34.70 -12.68 7.03
C THR A 396 -35.95 -13.09 6.25
N LEU A 397 -36.19 -12.49 5.09
CA LEU A 397 -37.30 -12.87 4.20
C LEU A 397 -37.25 -14.37 3.87
N LEU A 398 -36.08 -14.87 3.43
CA LEU A 398 -35.92 -16.29 3.09
C LEU A 398 -36.18 -17.20 4.29
N ALA A 399 -35.79 -16.81 5.50
CA ALA A 399 -36.05 -17.59 6.71
C ALA A 399 -37.54 -17.62 7.08
N GLU A 400 -38.26 -16.52 6.87
CA GLU A 400 -39.70 -16.42 7.14
C GLU A 400 -40.54 -17.25 6.16
N VAL A 401 -40.15 -17.29 4.88
CA VAL A 401 -40.89 -18.04 3.83
C VAL A 401 -40.42 -19.48 3.68
N ALA A 402 -39.26 -19.87 4.22
CA ALA A 402 -38.70 -21.21 4.12
C ALA A 402 -39.64 -22.36 4.54
N PRO A 403 -40.50 -22.22 5.57
CA PRO A 403 -41.43 -23.28 5.94
C PRO A 403 -42.43 -23.64 4.83
N ASP A 404 -42.79 -22.66 4.00
CA ASP A 404 -43.84 -22.77 2.98
C ASP A 404 -43.28 -22.75 1.54
N CYS A 405 -41.98 -22.48 1.36
CA CYS A 405 -41.36 -22.31 0.06
C CYS A 405 -40.05 -23.09 -0.10
N THR A 406 -39.86 -23.69 -1.29
CA THR A 406 -38.56 -24.28 -1.67
C THR A 406 -37.63 -23.20 -2.24
N ILE A 407 -36.41 -23.10 -1.71
CA ILE A 407 -35.48 -22.03 -2.06
C ILE A 407 -34.35 -22.58 -2.94
N PHE A 408 -34.14 -21.96 -4.09
CA PHE A 408 -33.09 -22.25 -5.05
C PHE A 408 -32.10 -21.10 -5.13
N VAL A 409 -30.82 -21.39 -5.36
CA VAL A 409 -29.80 -20.36 -5.61
C VAL A 409 -29.06 -20.63 -6.92
N VAL A 410 -28.84 -19.56 -7.70
CA VAL A 410 -28.02 -19.54 -8.91
C VAL A 410 -26.93 -18.49 -8.75
N HIS A 411 -25.68 -18.91 -8.93
CA HIS A 411 -24.50 -18.06 -8.77
C HIS A 411 -23.45 -18.37 -9.86
N ASP A 412 -22.45 -17.48 -9.98
CA ASP A 412 -21.30 -17.64 -10.88
C ASP A 412 -20.37 -18.77 -10.39
N ALA A 413 -19.64 -19.44 -11.28
CA ALA A 413 -18.70 -20.51 -10.94
C ALA A 413 -17.38 -19.94 -10.41
N ASP A 414 -17.44 -19.33 -9.23
CA ASP A 414 -16.29 -18.75 -8.54
C ASP A 414 -16.38 -18.93 -7.01
N PRO A 415 -15.30 -18.67 -6.25
CA PRO A 415 -15.34 -18.80 -4.80
C PRO A 415 -16.34 -17.90 -4.08
N ALA A 416 -16.71 -16.76 -4.64
CA ALA A 416 -17.66 -15.84 -4.04
C ALA A 416 -19.09 -16.38 -4.20
N GLY A 417 -19.46 -16.83 -5.40
CA GLY A 417 -20.76 -17.44 -5.71
C GLY A 417 -21.05 -18.67 -4.86
N TYR A 418 -20.09 -19.60 -4.75
CA TYR A 418 -20.23 -20.77 -3.88
C TYR A 418 -20.39 -20.36 -2.41
N ASN A 419 -19.65 -19.35 -1.97
CA ASN A 419 -19.76 -18.85 -0.61
C ASN A 419 -21.09 -18.12 -0.38
N ILE A 420 -21.75 -17.60 -1.42
CA ILE A 420 -23.08 -16.99 -1.34
C ILE A 420 -24.14 -18.04 -1.07
N ALA A 421 -24.13 -19.16 -1.81
CA ALA A 421 -24.99 -20.31 -1.52
C ALA A 421 -24.84 -20.79 -0.06
N LEU A 422 -23.61 -20.90 0.43
CA LEU A 422 -23.34 -21.23 1.83
C LEU A 422 -23.87 -20.18 2.81
N THR A 423 -23.64 -18.88 2.56
CA THR A 423 -24.14 -17.82 3.47
C THR A 423 -25.65 -17.67 3.50
N LEU A 424 -26.34 -18.02 2.41
CA LEU A 424 -27.79 -18.05 2.37
C LEU A 424 -28.35 -19.15 3.27
N ARG A 425 -27.68 -20.31 3.28
CA ARG A 425 -28.06 -21.49 4.06
C ARG A 425 -27.69 -21.38 5.55
N GLU A 426 -26.50 -20.87 5.85
CA GLU A 426 -25.86 -21.00 7.16
C GLU A 426 -25.76 -19.68 7.94
N GLU A 427 -25.50 -19.80 9.24
CA GLU A 427 -25.27 -18.67 10.12
C GLU A 427 -24.06 -17.86 9.69
N THR A 428 -24.08 -16.58 10.06
CA THR A 428 -22.95 -15.67 9.85
C THR A 428 -22.78 -14.80 11.08
N ALA A 429 -21.63 -14.13 11.19
CA ALA A 429 -21.41 -13.16 12.27
C ALA A 429 -22.47 -12.03 12.34
N ARG A 430 -23.30 -11.83 11.30
CA ARG A 430 -24.41 -10.86 11.30
C ARG A 430 -25.77 -11.45 11.63
N MET A 431 -25.98 -12.72 11.36
CA MET A 431 -27.21 -13.46 11.68
C MET A 431 -26.77 -14.77 12.33
N PRO A 432 -26.40 -14.73 13.62
CA PRO A 432 -26.21 -15.95 14.39
C PRO A 432 -27.54 -16.70 14.40
N ASP A 433 -27.52 -18.04 14.43
CA ASP A 433 -28.71 -18.90 14.47
C ASP A 433 -29.52 -18.98 13.15
N HIS A 434 -29.17 -18.23 12.10
CA HIS A 434 -29.83 -18.35 10.80
C HIS A 434 -29.54 -19.70 10.16
N ARG A 435 -30.60 -20.45 9.82
CA ARG A 435 -30.49 -21.69 9.07
C ARG A 435 -31.70 -21.90 8.19
N VAL A 436 -31.46 -22.09 6.90
CA VAL A 436 -32.50 -22.29 5.89
C VAL A 436 -32.03 -23.32 4.88
N ASP A 437 -32.90 -24.25 4.48
CA ASP A 437 -32.56 -25.20 3.43
C ASP A 437 -32.61 -24.51 2.05
N VAL A 438 -31.47 -24.52 1.37
CA VAL A 438 -31.28 -23.87 0.07
C VAL A 438 -30.74 -24.91 -0.90
N ILE A 439 -31.40 -25.11 -2.02
CA ILE A 439 -30.97 -26.00 -3.11
C ILE A 439 -30.05 -25.20 -4.03
N ASP A 440 -28.80 -25.62 -4.10
CA ASP A 440 -27.81 -24.99 -4.96
C ASP A 440 -27.91 -25.54 -6.38
N ILE A 441 -28.26 -24.67 -7.33
CA ILE A 441 -28.35 -24.95 -8.76
C ILE A 441 -27.46 -23.98 -9.56
N GLY A 442 -26.47 -23.36 -8.90
CA GLY A 442 -25.47 -22.49 -9.51
C GLY A 442 -24.61 -23.20 -10.55
N LEU A 443 -23.88 -22.42 -11.34
CA LEU A 443 -22.95 -23.00 -12.33
C LEU A 443 -21.74 -23.59 -11.61
N THR A 444 -21.47 -24.88 -11.83
CA THR A 444 -20.25 -25.51 -11.32
C THR A 444 -19.11 -25.46 -12.34
N LEU A 445 -17.85 -25.57 -11.90
CA LEU A 445 -16.71 -25.58 -12.84
C LEU A 445 -16.73 -26.84 -13.71
N GLY A 446 -17.20 -27.98 -13.19
CA GLY A 446 -17.39 -29.20 -13.98
C GLY A 446 -18.46 -29.07 -15.05
N GLU A 447 -19.60 -28.43 -14.76
CA GLU A 447 -20.63 -28.16 -15.77
C GLU A 447 -20.14 -27.14 -16.81
N ALA A 448 -19.41 -26.11 -16.40
CA ALA A 448 -18.81 -25.15 -17.32
C ALA A 448 -17.81 -25.80 -18.28
N GLU A 449 -16.98 -26.73 -17.79
CA GLU A 449 -16.06 -27.53 -18.61
C GLU A 449 -16.82 -28.42 -19.60
N ALA A 450 -17.89 -29.09 -19.15
CA ALA A 450 -18.74 -29.94 -20.00
C ALA A 450 -19.47 -29.15 -21.10
N LEU A 451 -19.82 -27.88 -20.83
CA LEU A 451 -20.44 -26.97 -21.79
C LEU A 451 -19.41 -26.26 -22.70
N GLY A 452 -18.12 -26.46 -22.48
CA GLY A 452 -17.04 -25.84 -23.26
C GLY A 452 -16.98 -24.32 -23.10
N LEU A 453 -17.34 -23.79 -21.92
CA LEU A 453 -17.32 -22.36 -21.65
C LEU A 453 -15.89 -21.85 -21.47
N GLU A 454 -15.62 -20.63 -21.93
CA GLU A 454 -14.32 -19.98 -21.72
C GLU A 454 -14.14 -19.60 -20.25
N THR A 455 -12.99 -19.97 -19.68
CA THR A 455 -12.59 -19.62 -18.32
C THR A 455 -11.84 -18.29 -18.29
N GLU A 456 -12.16 -17.43 -17.32
CA GLU A 456 -11.40 -16.23 -17.03
C GLU A 456 -10.41 -16.48 -15.89
N THR A 457 -9.20 -15.92 -15.97
CA THR A 457 -8.24 -15.97 -14.86
C THR A 457 -8.42 -14.78 -13.91
N PHE A 458 -8.40 -15.04 -12.60
CA PHE A 458 -8.42 -14.00 -11.57
C PHE A 458 -7.35 -14.25 -10.51
N THR A 459 -6.92 -13.18 -9.83
CA THR A 459 -5.95 -13.28 -8.75
C THR A 459 -6.63 -13.33 -7.40
N ARG A 460 -6.42 -14.43 -6.67
CA ARG A 460 -6.87 -14.56 -5.29
C ARG A 460 -5.87 -13.91 -4.32
N ALA A 461 -6.33 -12.89 -3.59
CA ALA A 461 -5.52 -12.13 -2.62
C ALA A 461 -5.64 -12.62 -1.17
N SER A 462 -6.53 -13.56 -0.89
CA SER A 462 -6.81 -14.11 0.44
C SER A 462 -6.98 -15.63 0.39
N ASN A 463 -7.01 -16.29 1.56
CA ASN A 463 -7.37 -17.72 1.61
C ASN A 463 -8.85 -17.91 1.28
N LEU A 464 -9.19 -19.08 0.73
CA LEU A 464 -10.59 -19.50 0.67
C LEU A 464 -11.16 -19.61 2.09
N PRO A 465 -12.44 -19.28 2.30
CA PRO A 465 -13.10 -19.50 3.58
C PRO A 465 -12.98 -20.97 4.00
N ALA A 466 -12.58 -21.25 5.24
CA ALA A 466 -12.38 -22.61 5.73
C ALA A 466 -13.66 -23.48 5.58
N ARG A 467 -14.83 -22.86 5.76
CA ARG A 467 -16.15 -23.49 5.57
C ARG A 467 -16.47 -23.86 4.12
N LEU A 468 -15.83 -23.23 3.14
CA LEU A 468 -16.07 -23.52 1.73
C LEU A 468 -15.34 -24.80 1.31
N LEU A 469 -14.17 -25.07 1.91
CA LEU A 469 -13.28 -26.17 1.53
C LEU A 469 -13.98 -27.56 1.48
N PRO A 470 -14.83 -27.95 2.45
CA PRO A 470 -15.51 -29.25 2.41
C PRO A 470 -16.47 -29.44 1.23
N HIS A 471 -16.96 -28.35 0.63
CA HIS A 471 -17.92 -28.38 -0.48
C HIS A 471 -17.26 -28.33 -1.86
N LEU A 472 -15.93 -28.25 -1.93
CA LEU A 472 -15.20 -28.19 -3.20
C LEU A 472 -14.93 -29.58 -3.76
N GLY A 473 -15.29 -29.78 -5.03
CA GLY A 473 -14.91 -30.95 -5.82
C GLY A 473 -13.45 -30.91 -6.26
N GLU A 474 -13.03 -31.93 -7.01
CA GLU A 474 -11.65 -32.07 -7.48
C GLU A 474 -11.22 -30.94 -8.43
N ILE A 475 -12.13 -30.52 -9.31
CA ILE A 475 -11.89 -29.45 -10.29
C ILE A 475 -11.70 -28.12 -9.55
N GLU A 476 -12.61 -27.77 -8.64
CA GLU A 476 -12.55 -26.54 -7.86
C GLU A 476 -11.28 -26.49 -7.00
N ARG A 477 -10.92 -27.60 -6.33
CA ARG A 477 -9.69 -27.67 -5.52
C ARG A 477 -8.43 -27.42 -6.34
N ARG A 478 -8.38 -27.98 -7.55
CA ARG A 478 -7.27 -27.81 -8.50
C ARG A 478 -7.20 -26.38 -9.04
N LEU A 479 -8.29 -25.88 -9.62
CA LEU A 479 -8.33 -24.57 -10.29
C LEU A 479 -8.23 -23.41 -9.30
N TRP A 480 -8.75 -23.58 -8.08
CA TRP A 480 -8.65 -22.56 -7.03
C TRP A 480 -7.48 -22.79 -6.07
N LYS A 481 -6.63 -23.81 -6.29
CA LYS A 481 -5.45 -24.07 -5.44
C LYS A 481 -5.82 -24.07 -3.95
N ALA A 482 -6.83 -24.86 -3.59
CA ALA A 482 -7.43 -24.85 -2.26
C ALA A 482 -6.43 -25.26 -1.16
N ASP A 483 -5.46 -26.11 -1.50
CA ASP A 483 -4.49 -26.69 -0.54
C ASP A 483 -3.19 -25.88 -0.38
N GLN A 484 -3.08 -24.69 -0.99
CA GLN A 484 -1.89 -23.84 -0.89
C GLN A 484 -2.06 -22.74 0.19
N PRO A 485 -1.21 -22.67 1.22
CA PRO A 485 -1.35 -21.71 2.32
C PRO A 485 -0.95 -20.27 1.94
N ALA A 486 -1.71 -19.31 2.46
CA ALA A 486 -1.61 -17.83 2.38
C ALA A 486 -0.24 -17.14 2.29
N SER A 487 0.88 -17.76 2.68
CA SER A 487 2.09 -17.00 3.04
C SER A 487 2.82 -16.26 1.89
N ARG A 488 2.32 -16.34 0.64
CA ARG A 488 2.85 -15.64 -0.55
C ARG A 488 1.72 -15.28 -1.53
N PHE A 489 1.05 -14.13 -1.38
CA PHE A 489 -0.19 -13.83 -2.12
C PHE A 489 0.00 -13.27 -3.54
N SER A 490 -0.20 -14.13 -4.53
CA SER A 490 -1.15 -13.95 -5.65
C SER A 490 -1.31 -15.30 -6.35
N ALA A 491 -2.41 -16.00 -6.07
CA ALA A 491 -2.71 -17.26 -6.76
C ALA A 491 -3.59 -16.95 -7.98
N ILE A 492 -3.05 -17.17 -9.17
CA ILE A 492 -3.85 -17.17 -10.39
C ILE A 492 -4.78 -18.39 -10.33
N CYS A 493 -6.09 -18.12 -10.34
CA CYS A 493 -7.18 -19.08 -10.31
C CYS A 493 -8.08 -18.85 -11.52
N GLU A 494 -8.98 -19.79 -11.80
CA GLU A 494 -9.94 -19.69 -12.89
C GLU A 494 -11.38 -19.56 -12.37
N ARG A 495 -12.21 -18.84 -13.11
CA ARG A 495 -13.64 -18.63 -12.84
C ARG A 495 -14.45 -18.65 -14.13
N VAL A 496 -15.75 -18.93 -14.02
CA VAL A 496 -16.70 -18.80 -15.13
C VAL A 496 -17.91 -18.03 -14.66
N GLU A 497 -18.22 -16.91 -15.30
CA GLU A 497 -19.43 -16.13 -14.99
C GLU A 497 -20.67 -16.77 -15.62
N LEU A 498 -21.86 -16.62 -15.01
CA LEU A 498 -23.13 -17.01 -15.64
C LEU A 498 -23.36 -16.33 -16.98
N ASN A 499 -22.79 -15.14 -17.18
CA ASN A 499 -22.84 -14.40 -18.44
C ASN A 499 -22.06 -15.09 -19.58
N ALA A 500 -21.23 -16.08 -19.29
CA ALA A 500 -20.60 -16.92 -20.30
C ALA A 500 -21.61 -17.85 -20.99
N LEU A 501 -22.74 -18.15 -20.33
CA LEU A 501 -23.86 -18.85 -20.95
C LEU A 501 -24.62 -17.90 -21.88
N THR A 502 -24.98 -18.38 -23.06
CA THR A 502 -25.98 -17.69 -23.88
C THR A 502 -27.33 -17.69 -23.16
N THR A 503 -28.19 -16.72 -23.48
CA THR A 503 -29.54 -16.63 -22.89
C THR A 503 -30.33 -17.95 -22.94
N PRO A 504 -30.38 -18.70 -24.07
CA PRO A 504 -31.04 -20.01 -24.10
C PRO A 504 -30.37 -21.05 -23.20
N GLN A 505 -29.04 -21.05 -23.11
CA GLN A 505 -28.31 -21.98 -22.23
C GLN A 505 -28.57 -21.69 -20.75
N LEU A 506 -28.61 -20.42 -20.34
CA LEU A 506 -28.93 -20.03 -18.96
C LEU A 506 -30.34 -20.48 -18.56
N VAL A 507 -31.33 -20.22 -19.42
CA VAL A 507 -32.71 -20.67 -19.17
C VAL A 507 -32.77 -22.19 -19.10
N ALA A 508 -32.12 -22.89 -20.03
CA ALA A 508 -32.07 -24.36 -20.04
C ALA A 508 -31.40 -24.94 -18.78
N HIS A 509 -30.30 -24.34 -18.32
CA HIS A 509 -29.59 -24.72 -17.09
C HIS A 509 -30.54 -24.67 -15.87
N ILE A 510 -31.23 -23.55 -15.71
CA ILE A 510 -32.19 -23.36 -14.60
C ILE A 510 -33.34 -24.35 -14.72
N THR A 511 -33.98 -24.46 -15.89
CA THR A 511 -35.15 -25.35 -16.04
C THR A 511 -34.79 -26.82 -15.85
N GLN A 512 -33.65 -27.28 -16.38
CA GLN A 512 -33.20 -28.66 -16.18
C GLN A 512 -32.85 -28.93 -14.71
N ALA A 513 -32.32 -27.94 -13.99
CA ALA A 513 -32.10 -28.07 -12.55
C ALA A 513 -33.42 -28.17 -11.78
N LEU A 514 -34.41 -27.32 -12.09
CA LEU A 514 -35.75 -27.40 -11.49
C LEU A 514 -36.41 -28.76 -11.77
N ASP A 515 -36.30 -29.28 -13.00
CA ASP A 515 -36.79 -30.60 -13.38
C ASP A 515 -36.13 -31.71 -12.54
N ARG A 516 -34.80 -31.68 -12.40
CA ARG A 516 -34.04 -32.65 -11.58
C ARG A 516 -34.48 -32.66 -10.11
N HIS A 517 -34.90 -31.52 -9.58
CA HIS A 517 -35.36 -31.37 -8.20
C HIS A 517 -36.89 -31.53 -8.06
N GLY A 518 -37.62 -31.88 -9.13
CA GLY A 518 -39.08 -32.06 -9.10
C GLY A 518 -39.87 -30.77 -8.89
N ALA A 519 -39.26 -29.61 -9.11
CA ALA A 519 -39.80 -28.29 -8.81
C ALA A 519 -40.60 -27.69 -9.99
N THR A 520 -41.35 -28.53 -10.70
CA THR A 520 -42.09 -28.14 -11.93
C THR A 520 -43.59 -27.98 -11.70
N ALA A 521 -44.10 -28.44 -10.57
CA ALA A 521 -45.51 -28.40 -10.25
C ALA A 521 -46.00 -26.97 -10.03
N LYS A 522 -47.20 -26.70 -10.55
CA LYS A 522 -47.98 -25.49 -10.31
C LYS A 522 -48.59 -25.52 -8.91
N VAL A 523 -48.70 -24.34 -8.31
CA VAL A 523 -49.46 -24.18 -7.07
C VAL A 523 -50.93 -24.32 -7.41
N VAL A 524 -51.58 -25.31 -6.80
CA VAL A 524 -53.01 -25.57 -6.95
C VAL A 524 -53.64 -25.58 -5.57
N PRO A 525 -54.55 -24.65 -5.26
CA PRO A 525 -55.25 -24.63 -3.98
C PRO A 525 -56.13 -25.86 -3.78
N ASP A 526 -56.55 -26.08 -2.53
CA ASP A 526 -57.55 -27.09 -2.21
C ASP A 526 -58.90 -26.81 -2.90
N ALA A 527 -59.67 -27.89 -3.15
CA ALA A 527 -60.94 -27.84 -3.88
C ALA A 527 -61.97 -26.84 -3.30
N ALA A 528 -61.95 -26.61 -1.99
CA ALA A 528 -62.81 -25.63 -1.33
C ALA A 528 -62.47 -24.19 -1.74
N VAL A 529 -61.18 -23.85 -1.81
CA VAL A 529 -60.70 -22.51 -2.22
C VAL A 529 -61.04 -22.27 -3.68
N ILE A 530 -60.80 -23.26 -4.56
CA ILE A 530 -61.14 -23.18 -5.99
C ILE A 530 -62.65 -22.95 -6.18
N SER A 531 -63.49 -23.67 -5.42
CA SER A 531 -64.94 -23.55 -5.53
C SER A 531 -65.45 -22.18 -5.09
N ALA A 532 -64.89 -21.62 -4.02
CA ALA A 532 -65.23 -20.28 -3.53
C ALA A 532 -64.83 -19.19 -4.55
N GLU A 533 -63.61 -19.28 -5.10
CA GLU A 533 -63.13 -18.35 -6.12
C GLU A 533 -63.96 -18.42 -7.40
N ALA A 534 -64.30 -19.64 -7.85
CA ALA A 534 -65.16 -19.84 -9.01
C ALA A 534 -66.55 -19.23 -8.82
N ALA A 535 -67.15 -19.37 -7.64
CA ALA A 535 -68.44 -18.77 -7.32
C ALA A 535 -68.37 -17.23 -7.37
N SER A 536 -67.33 -16.64 -6.78
CA SER A 536 -67.07 -15.20 -6.82
C SER A 536 -66.90 -14.70 -8.27
N CYS A 537 -66.08 -15.39 -9.06
CA CYS A 537 -65.87 -15.09 -10.48
C CYS A 537 -67.17 -15.17 -11.29
N ILE A 538 -67.99 -16.22 -11.09
CA ILE A 538 -69.29 -16.36 -11.76
C ILE A 538 -70.20 -15.19 -11.40
N GLN A 539 -70.28 -14.84 -10.11
CA GLN A 539 -71.10 -13.70 -9.66
C GLN A 539 -70.65 -12.38 -10.30
N ALA A 540 -69.33 -12.13 -10.38
CA ALA A 540 -68.79 -10.95 -11.04
C ALA A 540 -69.07 -10.93 -12.56
N GLN A 541 -68.95 -12.08 -13.24
CA GLN A 541 -69.26 -12.22 -14.67
C GLN A 541 -70.76 -12.01 -14.94
N VAL A 542 -71.64 -12.57 -14.10
CA VAL A 542 -73.08 -12.35 -14.19
C VAL A 542 -73.41 -10.87 -13.98
N SER A 543 -72.83 -10.23 -12.97
CA SER A 543 -73.05 -8.80 -12.70
C SER A 543 -72.63 -7.95 -13.90
N ARG A 544 -71.42 -8.19 -14.44
CA ARG A 544 -70.95 -7.48 -15.63
C ARG A 544 -71.86 -7.70 -16.84
N ARG A 545 -72.33 -8.93 -17.05
CA ARG A 545 -73.22 -9.24 -18.15
C ARG A 545 -74.60 -8.59 -17.99
N LEU A 546 -75.11 -8.50 -16.76
CA LEU A 546 -76.33 -7.76 -16.47
C LEU A 546 -76.15 -6.28 -16.74
N ASP A 547 -75.03 -5.67 -16.34
CA ASP A 547 -74.73 -4.26 -16.62
C ASP A 547 -74.67 -3.98 -18.14
N GLU A 548 -74.01 -4.85 -18.92
CA GLU A 548 -74.00 -4.77 -20.39
C GLU A 548 -75.41 -4.83 -20.97
N LEU A 549 -76.21 -5.82 -20.55
CA LEU A 549 -77.59 -5.97 -21.03
C LEU A 549 -78.47 -4.79 -20.64
N LEU A 550 -78.28 -4.22 -19.44
CA LEU A 550 -78.99 -3.03 -19.00
C LEU A 550 -78.62 -1.79 -19.83
N ARG A 551 -77.36 -1.65 -20.25
CA ARG A 551 -76.92 -0.60 -21.18
C ARG A 551 -77.46 -0.77 -22.61
N ASP A 552 -77.76 -2.00 -23.03
CA ASP A 552 -78.41 -2.26 -24.33
C ASP A 552 -79.93 -1.98 -24.27
N LEU A 553 -80.55 -2.19 -23.11
CA LEU A 553 -81.98 -1.97 -22.87
C LEU A 553 -82.34 -0.49 -22.65
N VAL A 554 -81.43 0.26 -22.06
CA VAL A 554 -81.56 1.70 -21.80
C VAL A 554 -80.29 2.33 -22.34
N ASP A 555 -80.40 3.30 -23.25
CA ASP A 555 -79.23 4.02 -23.78
C ASP A 555 -78.64 4.94 -22.69
N VAL A 556 -77.96 4.31 -21.74
CA VAL A 556 -77.36 4.92 -20.56
C VAL A 556 -76.35 5.98 -20.99
N ASP A 557 -75.65 5.76 -22.11
CA ASP A 557 -74.66 6.70 -22.61
C ASP A 557 -75.32 7.98 -23.13
N THR A 558 -76.45 7.89 -23.86
CA THR A 558 -77.22 9.08 -24.28
C THR A 558 -77.87 9.81 -23.11
N ILE A 559 -78.40 9.08 -22.13
CA ILE A 559 -78.98 9.68 -20.91
C ILE A 559 -77.89 10.38 -20.10
N ALA A 560 -76.75 9.72 -19.87
CA ALA A 560 -75.63 10.29 -19.14
C ALA A 560 -75.00 11.49 -19.88
N ALA A 561 -74.90 11.46 -21.21
CA ALA A 561 -74.43 12.60 -22.00
C ALA A 561 -75.37 13.80 -21.92
N THR A 562 -76.69 13.57 -21.93
CA THR A 562 -77.69 14.63 -21.85
C THR A 562 -77.69 15.30 -20.47
N ILE A 563 -77.73 14.50 -19.40
CA ILE A 563 -77.66 14.98 -18.02
C ILE A 563 -76.30 15.65 -17.78
N GLY A 564 -75.20 15.00 -18.20
CA GLY A 564 -73.84 15.53 -18.05
C GLY A 564 -73.66 16.88 -18.75
N ALA A 565 -74.22 17.07 -19.95
CA ALA A 565 -74.17 18.36 -20.65
C ALA A 565 -74.96 19.46 -19.91
N GLU A 566 -76.12 19.13 -19.35
CA GLU A 566 -76.96 20.07 -18.59
C GLU A 566 -76.28 20.52 -17.29
N ILE A 567 -75.68 19.58 -16.54
CA ILE A 567 -74.94 19.86 -15.31
C ILE A 567 -73.67 20.66 -15.60
N THR A 568 -72.92 20.29 -16.65
CA THR A 568 -71.68 21.00 -17.02
C THR A 568 -71.97 22.43 -17.50
N ALA A 569 -73.07 22.65 -18.22
CA ALA A 569 -73.49 23.98 -18.65
C ALA A 569 -73.92 24.90 -17.49
N GLY A 570 -74.42 24.33 -16.39
CA GLY A 570 -74.79 25.06 -15.17
C GLY A 570 -73.64 25.31 -14.19
N ALA A 571 -72.51 24.61 -14.35
CA ALA A 571 -71.37 24.72 -13.45
C ALA A 571 -70.64 26.07 -13.59
N LYS A 572 -70.40 26.76 -12.47
CA LYS A 572 -69.60 28.00 -12.47
C LYS A 572 -68.13 27.68 -12.80
N PRO A 573 -67.44 28.49 -13.61
CA PRO A 573 -66.04 28.24 -13.93
C PRO A 573 -65.15 28.38 -12.69
N LEU A 574 -64.29 27.39 -12.45
CA LEU A 574 -63.27 27.43 -11.40
C LEU A 574 -62.15 28.42 -11.78
N THR A 575 -61.82 29.35 -10.89
CA THR A 575 -60.81 30.38 -11.14
C THR A 575 -59.45 30.03 -10.52
N PRO A 576 -58.33 30.52 -11.10
CA PRO A 576 -56.99 30.35 -10.52
C PRO A 576 -56.88 30.87 -9.08
N GLU A 577 -57.61 31.94 -8.73
CA GLU A 577 -57.64 32.52 -7.38
C GLU A 577 -58.29 31.58 -6.36
N ALA A 578 -59.37 30.90 -6.74
CA ALA A 578 -60.03 29.92 -5.89
C ALA A 578 -59.14 28.68 -5.65
N VAL A 579 -58.42 28.24 -6.69
CA VAL A 579 -57.45 27.15 -6.58
C VAL A 579 -56.28 27.53 -5.66
N ARG A 580 -55.72 28.74 -5.81
CA ARG A 580 -54.65 29.21 -4.90
C ARG A 580 -55.12 29.31 -3.45
N ALA A 581 -56.32 29.86 -3.21
CA ALA A 581 -56.88 29.98 -1.87
C ALA A 581 -57.09 28.62 -1.17
N ALA A 582 -57.34 27.55 -1.94
CA ALA A 582 -57.47 26.19 -1.43
C ALA A 582 -56.12 25.50 -1.16
N ILE A 583 -55.08 25.79 -1.95
CA ILE A 583 -53.75 25.16 -1.84
C ILE A 583 -52.90 25.80 -0.74
N GLU A 584 -52.94 27.13 -0.60
CA GLU A 584 -52.04 27.90 0.29
C GLU A 584 -52.07 27.42 1.76
N PRO A 585 -53.24 27.07 2.35
CA PRO A 585 -53.31 26.51 3.71
C PRO A 585 -52.92 25.01 3.77
N ALA A 586 -53.05 24.28 2.66
CA ALA A 586 -52.89 22.83 2.56
C ALA A 586 -51.73 22.45 1.62
N ARG A 587 -50.56 23.06 1.86
CA ARG A 587 -49.31 22.96 1.07
C ARG A 587 -48.92 21.58 0.47
N PRO A 588 -49.26 20.41 1.02
CA PRO A 588 -48.97 19.13 0.34
C PRO A 588 -49.92 18.75 -0.82
N ILE A 589 -50.99 19.50 -1.10
CA ILE A 589 -51.98 19.13 -2.13
C ILE A 589 -51.63 19.72 -3.50
N ASN A 590 -51.62 18.89 -4.55
CA ASN A 590 -51.44 19.33 -5.94
C ASN A 590 -52.71 20.04 -6.43
N TRP A 591 -52.58 21.09 -7.24
CA TRP A 591 -53.72 21.81 -7.83
C TRP A 591 -54.75 20.90 -8.50
N ARG A 592 -54.31 19.79 -9.11
CA ARG A 592 -55.22 18.80 -9.73
C ARG A 592 -56.16 18.15 -8.72
N THR A 593 -55.68 17.84 -7.52
CA THR A 593 -56.51 17.30 -6.45
C THR A 593 -57.54 18.33 -6.01
N SER A 594 -57.15 19.59 -5.80
CA SER A 594 -58.10 20.67 -5.48
C SER A 594 -59.12 20.94 -6.59
N THR A 595 -58.72 20.74 -7.86
CA THR A 595 -59.64 20.83 -9.01
C THR A 595 -60.64 19.67 -9.00
N GLY A 596 -60.15 18.46 -8.68
CA GLY A 596 -60.96 17.26 -8.55
C GLY A 596 -61.96 17.33 -7.40
N ASP A 597 -61.53 17.79 -6.22
CA ASP A 597 -62.39 17.97 -5.05
C ASP A 597 -63.46 19.04 -5.29
N TRP A 598 -63.11 20.12 -5.99
CA TRP A 598 -64.09 21.13 -6.43
C TRP A 598 -65.12 20.54 -7.40
N ALA A 599 -64.65 19.77 -8.40
CA ALA A 599 -65.53 19.13 -9.37
C ALA A 599 -66.45 18.10 -8.68
N ALA A 600 -65.92 17.31 -7.75
CA ALA A 600 -66.69 16.37 -6.95
C ALA A 600 -67.76 17.08 -6.11
N SER A 601 -67.41 18.19 -5.44
CA SER A 601 -68.38 18.98 -4.68
C SER A 601 -69.44 19.65 -5.55
N ALA A 602 -69.09 20.08 -6.77
CA ALA A 602 -70.05 20.62 -7.73
C ALA A 602 -71.05 19.56 -8.22
N VAL A 603 -70.59 18.32 -8.40
CA VAL A 603 -71.44 17.17 -8.74
C VAL A 603 -72.31 16.77 -7.55
N GLU A 604 -71.76 16.72 -6.34
CA GLU A 604 -72.49 16.38 -5.11
C GLU A 604 -73.59 17.41 -4.78
N GLN A 605 -73.34 18.71 -5.03
CA GLN A 605 -74.36 19.75 -4.90
C GLN A 605 -75.49 19.63 -5.94
N ALA A 606 -75.24 18.91 -7.04
CA ALA A 606 -76.21 18.66 -8.09
C ALA A 606 -76.82 17.25 -8.01
N ASP A 607 -76.54 16.48 -6.96
CA ASP A 607 -76.90 15.06 -6.86
C ASP A 607 -78.42 14.83 -6.89
N ASP A 608 -79.20 15.70 -6.24
CA ASP A 608 -80.66 15.68 -6.31
C ASP A 608 -81.17 15.93 -7.74
N VAL A 609 -80.56 16.87 -8.46
CA VAL A 609 -80.92 17.21 -9.85
C VAL A 609 -80.53 16.09 -10.80
N ILE A 610 -79.35 15.49 -10.61
CA ILE A 610 -78.87 14.33 -11.36
C ILE A 610 -79.80 13.15 -11.13
N THR A 611 -80.19 12.89 -9.87
CA THR A 611 -81.08 11.79 -9.49
C THR A 611 -82.48 11.96 -10.09
N ASP A 612 -83.06 13.15 -10.00
CA ASP A 612 -84.38 13.44 -10.58
C ASP A 612 -84.36 13.32 -12.11
N ALA A 613 -83.35 13.89 -12.77
CA ALA A 613 -83.19 13.79 -14.22
C ALA A 613 -82.99 12.34 -14.68
N LEU A 614 -82.21 11.55 -13.94
CA LEU A 614 -82.00 10.13 -14.20
C LEU A 614 -83.29 9.32 -14.02
N GLN A 615 -84.07 9.56 -12.96
CA GLN A 615 -85.35 8.87 -12.74
C GLN A 615 -86.36 9.18 -13.84
N ILE A 616 -86.42 10.43 -14.30
CA ILE A 616 -87.29 10.85 -15.41
C ILE A 616 -86.86 10.14 -16.71
N ALA A 617 -85.56 10.16 -17.02
CA ALA A 617 -85.03 9.55 -18.24
C ALA A 617 -85.21 8.02 -18.26
N ILE A 618 -85.00 7.33 -17.14
CA ILE A 618 -85.24 5.88 -17.03
C ILE A 618 -86.74 5.56 -17.18
N ARG A 619 -87.64 6.33 -16.53
CA ARG A 619 -89.10 6.13 -16.68
C ARG A 619 -89.57 6.33 -18.13
N GLN A 620 -88.97 7.28 -18.85
CA GLN A 620 -89.27 7.51 -20.26
C GLN A 620 -88.71 6.38 -21.15
N ALA A 621 -87.50 5.90 -20.88
CA ALA A 621 -86.89 4.80 -21.61
C ALA A 621 -87.63 3.45 -21.41
N MET A 622 -88.17 3.21 -20.21
CA MET A 622 -88.97 2.00 -19.90
C MET A 622 -90.41 2.04 -20.42
N ALA A 623 -90.92 3.22 -20.82
CA ALA A 623 -92.28 3.38 -21.34
C ALA A 623 -92.36 3.35 -22.89
N ALA A 624 -91.21 3.42 -23.56
CA ALA A 624 -91.02 3.24 -25.00
C ALA A 624 -90.77 1.75 -25.33
#